data_AF-A0A519F2F6-F1
#
_entry.id   AF-A0A519F2F6-F1
#
_cell.length_a   1.000
_cell.length_b   1.000
_cell.length_c   1.000
_cell.angle_alpha   90.00
_cell.angle_beta   90.00
_cell.angle_gamma   90.00
#
_symmetry.space_group_name_H-M   'P 1'
#
loop_
_entity.id
_entity.type
_entity.pdbx_description
1 polymer ?
#
loop_
_entity_poly.entity_id
_entity_poly.type
_entity_poly.pdbx_seq_one_letter_code
_entity_poly.pdbx_strand_id
1 'polypeptide(L)'
;MKKRSTRLSLIERALIERDWHQTAIVAQIHALCGNNSQGMVEAAGRVLFVVLAAVVADDHQLDSDDLNLIHQTLIAMHDQVDDPEISSTRRACIICGLQAAERIIPLLQRCSLVSAACKLKEKLKKSHILLEDFNDLIDFDQRRPINQDQLQFF
;
A
#
# COMPACT_ATOMS: atom_id res chain seq x y z
N MET A 1 7.13 -11.72 32.48
CA MET A 1 8.29 -11.38 31.63
C MET A 1 7.88 -10.30 30.64
N LYS A 2 8.41 -9.07 30.74
CA LYS A 2 8.13 -8.00 29.77
C LYS A 2 8.83 -8.35 28.45
N LYS A 3 8.09 -8.61 27.37
CA LYS A 3 8.66 -8.71 26.02
C LYS A 3 9.35 -7.38 25.71
N ARG A 4 10.69 -7.37 25.68
CA ARG A 4 11.44 -6.25 25.11
C ARG A 4 11.03 -6.18 23.64
N SER A 5 10.27 -5.16 23.27
CA SER A 5 10.11 -4.78 21.87
C SER A 5 11.49 -4.34 21.38
N THR A 6 12.16 -5.20 20.63
CA THR A 6 13.40 -4.86 19.93
C THR A 6 13.05 -3.84 18.85
N ARG A 7 13.15 -2.56 19.21
CA ARG A 7 13.09 -1.47 18.23
C ARG A 7 14.21 -1.70 17.21
N LEU A 8 13.86 -1.70 15.92
CA LEU A 8 14.81 -1.83 14.82
C LEU A 8 15.91 -0.76 14.92
N SER A 9 17.14 -1.16 14.65
CA SER A 9 18.29 -0.24 14.58
C SER A 9 18.16 0.73 13.40
N LEU A 10 18.92 1.83 13.43
CA LEU A 10 18.94 2.81 12.34
C LEU A 10 19.41 2.18 11.02
N ILE A 11 20.36 1.25 11.07
CA ILE A 11 20.87 0.53 9.90
C ILE A 11 19.76 -0.36 9.33
N GLU A 12 19.06 -1.12 10.17
CA GLU A 12 17.94 -1.97 9.71
C GLU A 12 16.82 -1.15 9.07
N ARG A 13 16.50 0.04 9.61
CA ARG A 13 15.51 0.94 9.02
C ARG A 13 15.93 1.48 7.67
N ALA A 14 17.20 1.88 7.51
CA ALA A 14 17.73 2.34 6.22
C ALA A 14 17.74 1.23 5.16
N LEU A 15 18.07 -0.02 5.55
CA LEU A 15 17.98 -1.17 4.65
C LEU A 15 16.53 -1.45 4.23
N ILE A 16 15.58 -1.43 5.18
CA ILE A 16 14.16 -1.62 4.89
C ILE A 16 13.64 -0.54 3.94
N GLU A 17 14.02 0.71 4.14
CA GLU A 17 13.66 1.82 3.27
C GLU A 17 14.16 1.60 1.84
N ARG A 18 15.43 1.22 1.68
CA ARG A 18 16.00 0.91 0.36
C ARG A 18 15.25 -0.25 -0.31
N ASP A 19 15.02 -1.33 0.44
CA ASP A 19 14.33 -2.52 -0.07
C ASP A 19 12.86 -2.22 -0.45
N TRP A 20 12.23 -1.32 0.30
CA TRP A 20 10.89 -0.79 0.00
C TRP A 20 10.86 -0.02 -1.32
N HIS A 21 11.78 0.94 -1.51
CA HIS A 21 11.87 1.67 -2.79
C HIS A 21 12.10 0.73 -3.98
N GLN A 22 12.94 -0.29 -3.80
CA GLN A 22 13.14 -1.32 -4.82
C GLN A 22 11.85 -2.10 -5.10
N THR A 23 11.06 -2.41 -4.07
CA THR A 23 9.77 -3.11 -4.20
C THR A 23 8.79 -2.30 -5.04
N ALA A 24 8.70 -0.98 -4.83
CA ALA A 24 7.83 -0.10 -5.60
C ALA A 24 8.17 -0.11 -7.10
N ILE A 25 9.47 -0.05 -7.44
CA ILE A 25 9.94 -0.13 -8.83
C ILE A 25 9.62 -1.50 -9.44
N VAL A 26 9.92 -2.58 -8.71
CA VAL A 26 9.67 -3.95 -9.18
C VAL A 26 8.19 -4.21 -9.41
N ALA A 27 7.30 -3.67 -8.58
CA ALA A 27 5.86 -3.76 -8.77
C ALA A 27 5.39 -3.11 -10.08
N GLN A 28 5.88 -1.90 -10.37
CA GLN A 28 5.59 -1.23 -11.64
C GLN A 28 6.08 -2.06 -12.84
N ILE A 29 7.30 -2.62 -12.77
CA ILE A 29 7.85 -3.48 -13.83
C ILE A 29 6.96 -4.72 -14.04
N HIS A 30 6.60 -5.43 -12.98
CA HIS A 30 5.73 -6.60 -13.08
C HIS A 30 4.36 -6.26 -13.68
N ALA A 31 3.77 -5.15 -13.26
CA ALA A 31 2.49 -4.70 -13.79
C ALA A 31 2.57 -4.36 -15.28
N LEU A 32 3.64 -3.70 -15.73
CA LEU A 32 3.82 -3.29 -17.12
C LEU A 32 4.14 -4.45 -18.07
N CYS A 33 5.03 -5.36 -17.70
CA CYS A 33 5.55 -6.38 -18.64
C CYS A 33 5.72 -7.79 -18.07
N GLY A 34 5.41 -8.02 -16.80
CA GLY A 34 5.53 -9.33 -16.18
C GLY A 34 4.44 -10.30 -16.66
N ASN A 35 4.80 -11.56 -16.87
CA ASN A 35 3.84 -12.65 -17.17
C ASN A 35 3.54 -13.54 -15.96
N ASN A 36 4.11 -13.22 -14.79
CA ASN A 36 3.85 -13.92 -13.54
C ASN A 36 2.69 -13.24 -12.80
N SER A 37 1.48 -13.81 -12.90
CA SER A 37 0.25 -13.31 -12.27
C SER A 37 0.42 -13.11 -10.76
N GLN A 38 0.87 -14.16 -10.07
CA GLN A 38 1.11 -14.12 -8.63
C GLN A 38 2.16 -13.08 -8.26
N GLY A 39 3.26 -13.01 -9.00
CA GLY A 39 4.31 -12.01 -8.77
C GLY A 39 3.82 -10.57 -8.92
N MET A 40 2.92 -10.32 -9.89
CA MET A 40 2.30 -9.01 -10.11
C MET A 40 1.41 -8.61 -8.92
N VAL A 41 0.51 -9.51 -8.50
CA VAL A 41 -0.41 -9.28 -7.37
C VAL A 41 0.37 -9.09 -6.07
N GLU A 42 1.37 -9.94 -5.78
CA GLU A 42 2.17 -9.82 -4.57
C GLU A 42 2.96 -8.51 -4.52
N ALA A 43 3.59 -8.12 -5.64
CA ALA A 43 4.36 -6.89 -5.68
C ALA A 43 3.46 -5.65 -5.52
N ALA A 44 2.31 -5.62 -6.21
CA ALA A 44 1.35 -4.54 -6.09
C ALA A 44 0.75 -4.44 -4.67
N GLY A 45 0.39 -5.57 -4.06
CA GLY A 45 -0.17 -5.59 -2.70
C GLY A 45 0.80 -5.08 -1.64
N ARG A 46 2.10 -5.38 -1.78
CA ARG A 46 3.13 -4.82 -0.90
C ARG A 46 3.20 -3.30 -1.02
N VAL A 47 3.07 -2.77 -2.23
CA VAL A 47 3.07 -1.31 -2.46
C VAL A 47 1.87 -0.66 -1.80
N LEU A 48 0.67 -1.13 -2.12
CA LEU A 48 -0.56 -0.57 -1.61
C LEU A 48 -0.65 -0.66 -0.08
N PHE A 49 -0.17 -1.75 0.51
CA PHE A 49 -0.18 -1.92 1.96
C PHE A 49 0.66 -0.86 2.66
N VAL A 50 1.88 -0.60 2.17
CA VAL A 50 2.76 0.39 2.80
C VAL A 50 2.22 1.80 2.63
N VAL A 51 1.69 2.13 1.45
CA VAL A 51 1.09 3.45 1.21
C VAL A 51 -0.11 3.67 2.12
N LEU A 52 -1.07 2.75 2.15
CA LEU A 52 -2.25 2.89 3.01
C LEU A 52 -1.88 2.91 4.50
N ALA A 53 -0.96 2.06 4.95
CA ALA A 53 -0.51 2.08 6.34
C ALA A 53 0.24 3.36 6.72
N ALA A 54 0.89 4.03 5.76
CA ALA A 54 1.54 5.32 5.97
C ALA A 54 0.53 6.48 5.95
N VAL A 55 -0.49 6.44 5.08
CA VAL A 55 -1.64 7.37 5.10
C VAL A 55 -2.30 7.36 6.49
N VAL A 56 -2.60 6.17 7.01
CA VAL A 56 -3.16 5.99 8.36
C VAL A 56 -2.23 6.56 9.43
N ALA A 57 -0.92 6.37 9.30
CA ALA A 57 0.06 6.84 10.29
C ALA A 57 0.26 8.36 10.28
N ASP A 58 0.17 8.99 9.11
CA ASP A 58 0.28 10.46 8.94
C ASP A 58 -1.01 11.20 9.24
N ASP A 59 -2.10 10.47 9.52
CA ASP A 59 -3.44 11.00 9.55
C ASP A 59 -3.79 11.76 8.24
N HIS A 60 -3.19 11.36 7.12
CA HIS A 60 -3.43 11.98 5.82
C HIS A 60 -4.80 11.57 5.29
N GLN A 61 -5.50 12.48 4.63
CA GLN A 61 -6.78 12.19 3.98
C GLN A 61 -6.53 12.03 2.49
N LEU A 62 -6.97 10.89 1.93
CA LEU A 62 -6.86 10.65 0.50
C LEU A 62 -7.95 11.41 -0.27
N ASP A 63 -7.62 11.81 -1.50
CA ASP A 63 -8.64 12.24 -2.46
C ASP A 63 -9.59 11.07 -2.76
N SER A 64 -10.88 11.37 -2.97
CA SER A 64 -11.90 10.36 -3.26
C SER A 64 -11.58 9.52 -4.50
N ASP A 65 -10.95 10.12 -5.51
CA ASP A 65 -10.57 9.43 -6.74
C ASP A 65 -9.42 8.45 -6.50
N ASP A 66 -8.39 8.86 -5.75
CA ASP A 66 -7.26 8.00 -5.41
C ASP A 66 -7.68 6.85 -4.49
N LEU A 67 -8.56 7.11 -3.51
CA LEU A 67 -9.13 6.08 -2.66
C LEU A 67 -9.95 5.07 -3.46
N ASN A 68 -10.81 5.55 -4.37
CA ASN A 68 -11.61 4.68 -5.23
C ASN A 68 -10.73 3.84 -6.17
N LEU A 69 -9.69 4.44 -6.77
CA LEU A 69 -8.73 3.70 -7.60
C LEU A 69 -8.05 2.59 -6.80
N ILE A 70 -7.57 2.87 -5.59
CA ILE A 70 -6.96 1.85 -4.73
C ILE A 70 -7.96 0.75 -4.41
N HIS A 71 -9.21 1.08 -4.07
CA HIS A 71 -10.25 0.09 -3.81
C HIS A 71 -10.48 -0.81 -5.03
N GLN A 72 -10.70 -0.24 -6.22
CA GLN A 72 -10.91 -1.00 -7.45
C GLN A 72 -9.71 -1.91 -7.75
N THR A 73 -8.49 -1.43 -7.53
CA THR A 73 -7.28 -2.23 -7.68
C THR A 73 -7.24 -3.43 -6.72
N LEU A 74 -7.65 -3.26 -5.46
CA LEU A 74 -7.67 -4.37 -4.50
C LEU A 74 -8.68 -5.45 -4.89
N ILE A 75 -9.85 -5.07 -5.41
CA ILE A 75 -10.82 -6.01 -5.98
C ILE A 75 -10.22 -6.74 -7.17
N ALA A 76 -9.63 -6.00 -8.12
CA ALA A 76 -9.01 -6.60 -9.31
C ALA A 76 -7.87 -7.56 -8.96
N MET A 77 -7.09 -7.26 -7.92
CA MET A 77 -6.04 -8.13 -7.40
C MET A 77 -6.60 -9.39 -6.75
N HIS A 78 -7.66 -9.26 -5.95
CA HIS A 78 -8.34 -10.40 -5.34
C HIS A 78 -8.85 -11.36 -6.42
N ASP A 79 -9.45 -10.83 -7.49
CA ASP A 79 -9.93 -11.64 -8.61
C ASP A 79 -8.80 -12.24 -9.47
N GLN A 80 -7.60 -11.68 -9.41
CA GLN A 80 -6.42 -12.13 -10.19
C GLN A 80 -5.60 -13.20 -9.45
N VAL A 81 -5.69 -13.30 -8.11
CA VAL A 81 -4.76 -14.09 -7.29
C VAL A 81 -4.76 -15.59 -7.63
N ASP A 82 -5.94 -16.13 -7.95
CA ASP A 82 -6.13 -17.55 -8.29
C ASP A 82 -6.18 -17.80 -9.81
N ASP A 83 -5.97 -16.74 -10.60
CA ASP A 83 -5.98 -16.80 -12.05
C ASP A 83 -4.54 -16.79 -12.59
N PRO A 84 -4.05 -17.90 -13.19
CA PRO A 84 -2.70 -17.96 -13.73
C PRO A 84 -2.53 -17.07 -14.96
N GLU A 85 -3.62 -16.73 -15.66
CA GLU A 85 -3.60 -15.85 -16.81
C GLU A 85 -3.89 -14.41 -16.40
N ILE A 86 -3.03 -13.50 -16.85
CA ILE A 86 -3.20 -12.08 -16.52
C ILE A 86 -4.21 -11.46 -17.48
N SER A 87 -5.40 -11.16 -16.97
CA SER A 87 -6.39 -10.37 -17.71
C SER A 87 -5.85 -8.98 -18.01
N SER A 88 -5.96 -8.53 -19.28
CA SER A 88 -5.53 -7.19 -19.69
C SER A 88 -6.27 -6.08 -18.92
N THR A 89 -7.57 -6.29 -18.64
CA THR A 89 -8.38 -5.38 -17.83
C THR A 89 -7.90 -5.31 -16.38
N ARG A 90 -7.64 -6.47 -15.75
CA ARG A 90 -7.14 -6.50 -14.36
C ARG A 90 -5.74 -5.89 -14.26
N ARG A 91 -4.86 -6.18 -15.23
CA ARG A 91 -3.54 -5.54 -15.34
C ARG A 91 -3.65 -4.03 -15.41
N ALA A 92 -4.51 -3.50 -16.28
CA ALA A 92 -4.73 -2.06 -16.40
C ALA A 92 -5.20 -1.45 -15.08
N CYS A 93 -6.13 -2.11 -14.38
CA CYS A 93 -6.59 -1.68 -13.06
C CYS A 93 -5.46 -1.66 -12.00
N ILE A 94 -4.60 -2.68 -12.00
CA ILE A 94 -3.42 -2.74 -11.11
C ILE A 94 -2.43 -1.62 -11.40
N ILE A 95 -2.17 -1.33 -12.68
CA ILE A 95 -1.33 -0.21 -13.09
C ILE A 95 -1.90 1.11 -12.57
N CYS A 96 -3.21 1.35 -12.73
CA CYS A 96 -3.85 2.57 -12.24
C CYS A 96 -3.71 2.74 -10.72
N GLY A 97 -3.88 1.67 -9.94
CA GLY A 97 -3.67 1.71 -8.48
C GLY A 97 -2.22 1.99 -8.08
N LEU A 98 -1.25 1.42 -8.80
CA LEU A 98 0.17 1.71 -8.58
C LEU A 98 0.53 3.17 -8.93
N GLN A 99 -0.09 3.74 -9.95
CA GLN A 99 0.07 5.15 -10.29
C GLN A 99 -0.57 6.08 -9.24
N ALA A 100 -1.71 5.68 -8.66
CA ALA A 100 -2.29 6.40 -7.53
C ALA A 100 -1.34 6.38 -6.32
N ALA A 101 -0.80 5.20 -5.99
CA ALA A 101 0.21 5.06 -4.94
C ALA A 101 1.43 5.96 -5.18
N GLU A 102 1.92 6.06 -6.43
CA GLU A 102 3.03 6.92 -6.80
C GLU A 102 2.74 8.42 -6.58
N ARG A 103 1.49 8.87 -6.82
CA ARG A 103 1.06 10.24 -6.52
C ARG A 103 0.97 10.52 -5.02
N ILE A 104 0.56 9.52 -4.23
CA ILE A 104 0.38 9.65 -2.77
C ILE A 104 1.72 9.64 -2.03
N ILE A 105 2.67 8.80 -2.43
CA ILE A 105 3.99 8.67 -1.76
C ILE A 105 4.67 10.01 -1.43
N PRO A 106 4.80 10.99 -2.34
CA PRO A 106 5.46 12.27 -2.04
C PRO A 106 4.68 13.15 -1.06
N LEU A 107 3.41 12.87 -0.78
CA LEU A 107 2.58 13.61 0.19
C LEU A 107 2.77 13.11 1.62
N LEU A 108 3.40 11.94 1.80
CA LEU A 108 3.55 11.26 3.09
C LEU A 108 4.89 11.57 3.75
N GLN A 109 4.91 11.53 5.09
CA GLN A 109 6.13 11.63 5.85
C GLN A 109 7.00 10.39 5.64
N ARG A 110 8.28 10.63 5.35
CA ARG A 110 9.29 9.56 5.21
C ARG A 110 9.29 8.60 6.42
N CYS A 111 9.15 9.12 7.64
CA CYS A 111 9.14 8.29 8.84
C CYS A 111 7.94 7.33 8.89
N SER A 112 6.79 7.73 8.34
CA SER A 112 5.57 6.92 8.27
C SER A 112 5.68 5.85 7.21
N LEU A 113 6.20 6.18 6.02
CA LEU A 113 6.53 5.19 4.98
C LEU A 113 7.51 4.12 5.49
N VAL A 114 8.60 4.53 6.14
CA VAL A 114 9.58 3.58 6.72
C VAL A 114 8.94 2.71 7.81
N SER A 115 8.09 3.31 8.67
CA SER A 115 7.41 2.56 9.72
C SER A 115 6.40 1.55 9.14
N ALA A 116 5.68 1.93 8.09
CA ALA A 116 4.77 1.05 7.36
C ALA A 116 5.52 -0.09 6.64
N ALA A 117 6.67 0.19 6.02
CA ALA A 117 7.53 -0.84 5.44
C ALA A 117 8.07 -1.82 6.50
N CYS A 118 8.37 -1.33 7.71
CA CYS A 118 8.73 -2.20 8.84
C CYS A 118 7.56 -3.10 9.24
N LYS A 119 6.34 -2.55 9.36
CA LYS A 119 5.12 -3.33 9.64
C LYS A 119 4.89 -4.42 8.59
N LEU A 120 5.04 -4.08 7.30
CA LEU A 120 4.95 -5.05 6.21
C LEU A 120 5.96 -6.18 6.39
N LYS A 121 7.23 -5.86 6.65
CA LYS A 121 8.28 -6.88 6.85
C LYS A 121 7.99 -7.78 8.04
N GLU A 122 7.49 -7.23 9.14
CA GLU A 122 7.08 -8.02 10.31
C GLU A 122 5.89 -8.93 10.01
N LYS A 123 4.94 -8.44 9.21
CA LYS A 123 3.78 -9.22 8.78
C LYS A 123 4.20 -10.38 7.88
N LEU A 124 5.02 -10.13 6.87
CA LEU A 124 5.54 -11.15 5.95
C LEU A 124 6.37 -12.25 6.62
N LYS A 125 6.91 -12.00 7.83
CA LYS A 125 7.55 -13.05 8.64
C LYS A 125 6.55 -14.04 9.25
N LYS A 126 5.28 -13.64 9.40
CA LYS A 126 4.23 -14.42 10.05
C LYS A 126 3.24 -15.02 9.04
N SER A 127 2.84 -14.23 8.04
CA SER A 127 1.83 -14.59 7.05
C SER A 127 1.96 -13.74 5.78
N HIS A 128 1.25 -14.14 4.72
CA HIS A 128 1.04 -13.28 3.55
C HIS A 128 0.14 -12.08 3.89
N ILE A 129 0.08 -11.11 2.97
CA ILE A 129 -0.92 -10.03 3.02
C ILE A 129 -2.24 -10.60 2.51
N LEU A 130 -3.31 -10.39 3.25
CA LEU A 130 -4.66 -10.82 2.93
C LEU A 130 -5.51 -9.59 2.60
N LEU A 131 -6.64 -9.77 1.92
CA LEU A 131 -7.54 -8.66 1.58
C LEU A 131 -8.05 -7.92 2.83
N GLU A 132 -8.32 -8.66 3.91
CA GLU A 132 -8.75 -8.12 5.20
C GLU A 132 -7.77 -7.09 5.79
N ASP A 133 -6.47 -7.22 5.52
CA ASP A 133 -5.47 -6.27 5.99
C ASP A 133 -5.62 -4.88 5.36
N PHE A 134 -6.26 -4.80 4.20
CA PHE A 134 -6.55 -3.54 3.53
C PHE A 134 -7.86 -2.93 4.02
N ASN A 135 -8.86 -3.75 4.34
CA ASN A 135 -10.14 -3.27 4.87
C ASN A 135 -9.94 -2.44 6.14
N ASP A 136 -9.09 -2.92 7.06
CA ASP A 136 -8.76 -2.19 8.29
C ASP A 136 -8.11 -0.82 8.01
N LEU A 137 -7.34 -0.71 6.93
CA LEU A 137 -6.66 0.53 6.53
C LEU A 137 -7.59 1.49 5.79
N ILE A 138 -8.51 0.97 4.97
CA ILE A 138 -9.49 1.77 4.21
C ILE A 138 -10.62 2.26 5.12
N ASP A 139 -11.13 1.41 6.01
CA ASP A 139 -12.15 1.77 6.99
C ASP A 139 -11.69 2.91 7.91
N PHE A 140 -10.39 2.98 8.22
CA PHE A 140 -9.84 4.09 8.99
C PHE A 140 -10.02 5.44 8.30
N ASP A 141 -9.83 5.50 6.98
CA ASP A 141 -10.02 6.72 6.19
C ASP A 141 -11.52 7.08 6.09
N GLN A 142 -12.38 6.09 5.85
CA GLN A 142 -13.83 6.30 5.69
C GLN A 142 -14.57 6.67 6.98
N ARG A 143 -14.06 6.28 8.17
CA ARG A 143 -14.69 6.57 9.46
C ARG A 143 -14.42 7.98 9.99
N ARG A 144 -13.65 8.81 9.27
CA ARG A 144 -13.40 10.19 9.71
C ARG A 144 -14.63 11.08 9.50
N PRO A 145 -15.07 11.85 10.52
CA PRO A 145 -16.06 12.88 10.31
C PRO A 145 -15.48 13.91 9.33
N ILE A 146 -16.24 14.22 8.27
CA ILE A 146 -15.93 15.34 7.37
C ILE A 146 -15.86 16.57 8.26
N ASN A 147 -14.66 17.13 8.43
CA ASN A 147 -14.46 18.32 9.24
C ASN A 147 -15.08 19.50 8.47
N GLN A 148 -16.33 19.84 8.80
CA GLN A 148 -17.10 20.90 8.13
C GLN A 148 -16.53 22.31 8.36
N ASP A 149 -15.45 22.43 9.15
CA ASP A 149 -14.86 23.71 9.57
C ASP A 149 -13.87 24.33 8.55
N GLN A 150 -13.69 23.75 7.35
CA GLN A 150 -12.90 24.39 6.27
C GLN A 150 -13.75 24.98 5.13
N LEU A 151 -15.08 25.06 5.27
CA LEU A 151 -15.92 25.88 4.40
C LEU A 151 -16.14 27.28 5.00
N GLN A 152 -15.06 28.03 5.15
CA GLN A 152 -15.17 29.49 5.15
C GLN A 152 -14.69 30.01 3.80
N PHE A 153 -15.67 30.23 2.91
CA PHE A 153 -15.49 30.99 1.69
C PHE A 153 -15.12 32.44 2.04
N PHE A 154 -14.04 32.94 1.45
CA PHE A 154 -13.96 34.34 1.01
C PHE A 154 -14.31 34.39 -0.47
#